data_AF-A0A239P0Q0-F1
#
_entry.id   AF-A0A239P0Q0-F1
#
_cell.length_a   1.000
_cell.length_b   1.000
_cell.length_c   1.000
_cell.angle_alpha   90.00
_cell.angle_beta   90.00
_cell.angle_gamma   90.00
#
_symmetry.space_group_name_H-M   'P 1'
#
loop_
_entity.id
_entity.type
_entity.pdbx_description
1 polymer ?
#
loop_
_entity_poly.entity_id
_entity_poly.type
_entity_poly.pdbx_seq_one_letter_code
_entity_poly.pdbx_strand_id
1 'polypeptide(L)'
;MNEEAPDWRAVQLWNELRRLANRAALNARALSEKMINDHGYPGRGASKTALYKKMRARDEDVFLEDKDFVRAFVLACYDGSMGPAGKAELGVWGTLQEWETWRQTLENLPEDTSQEIAAAHRSPLPQLTPPPPPRALSKAAIEKLEQLGRVLGNTGVYTTLRSLYPNHQLVDLWGQLIPICVYPAPQHQWDNIEAPLGQLRGSVVPAADDYDDAEFDRAGIHQFIELNRAYQKAKRSNPEQLRYNFPGATFAFDRLTHRDGGPKLDAFLSRYFHSAATSERLDAELMQEQDRDNRHKARIPLSELLQRANLHRRIAEELEPGVDPIETGRFRAAALSHAAVVMLATGDGSYDILLPERSADVAFHAGFRHVAPSGIFAPFNARVVSSAKSRRAEFSVLRNFYREWVEELFDAEAYEGWQLEDVGEPLDPTLAPEVARLQEDFDQTNPKRRGDLLYTGVSVNLLTLRPEICLLLVVDDPRWLGNEIEAAKQVGRPFRLGWEYAEGEIEHSQPKAKYSQLKPEHRLRLGPDLQPVEGSSFRAIELVPNAAAAIYLALNVMRTRRSRA
;
A
#
# COMPACT_ATOMS: atom_id res chain seq x y z
N MET A 1 -18.04 32.60 11.27
CA MET A 1 -16.78 33.19 10.80
C MET A 1 -16.29 32.26 9.72
N ASN A 2 -16.21 32.72 8.48
CA ASN A 2 -15.61 31.94 7.40
C ASN A 2 -14.10 31.97 7.65
N GLU A 3 -13.51 30.85 8.04
CA GLU A 3 -12.06 30.68 7.97
C GLU A 3 -11.72 30.60 6.48
N GLU A 4 -11.10 31.66 5.96
CA GLU A 4 -10.57 31.67 4.60
C GLU A 4 -9.49 30.60 4.51
N ALA A 5 -9.52 29.81 3.43
CA ALA A 5 -8.47 28.83 3.19
C ALA A 5 -7.12 29.54 3.11
N PRO A 6 -6.05 29.01 3.72
CA PRO A 6 -4.74 29.64 3.70
C PRO A 6 -4.28 29.85 2.25
N ASP A 7 -3.71 31.03 1.97
CA ASP A 7 -3.18 31.37 0.65
C ASP A 7 -2.10 30.35 0.24
N TRP A 8 -2.46 29.49 -0.72
CA TRP A 8 -1.60 28.41 -1.19
C TRP A 8 -0.26 28.94 -1.74
N ARG A 9 -0.22 30.19 -2.24
CA ARG A 9 1.01 30.85 -2.70
C ARG A 9 1.97 31.09 -1.54
N ALA A 10 1.44 31.54 -0.39
CA ALA A 10 2.23 31.75 0.81
C ALA A 10 2.80 30.42 1.35
N VAL A 11 1.99 29.34 1.34
CA VAL A 11 2.44 28.00 1.74
C VAL A 11 3.56 27.49 0.83
N GLN A 12 3.42 27.65 -0.49
CA GLN A 12 4.42 27.24 -1.47
C GLN A 12 5.73 28.03 -1.33
N LEU A 13 5.65 29.37 -1.24
CA LEU A 13 6.82 30.22 -1.03
C LEU A 13 7.55 29.85 0.26
N TRP A 14 6.82 29.56 1.33
CA TRP A 14 7.42 29.17 2.60
C TRP A 14 8.16 27.82 2.54
N ASN A 15 7.57 26.82 1.88
CA ASN A 15 8.21 25.52 1.69
C ASN A 15 9.54 25.66 0.94
N GLU A 16 9.60 26.55 -0.05
CA GLU A 16 10.83 26.77 -0.80
C GLU A 16 11.91 27.54 -0.04
N LEU A 17 11.53 28.55 0.75
CA LEU A 17 12.46 29.20 1.67
C LEU A 17 13.05 28.20 2.66
N ARG A 18 12.24 27.28 3.22
CA ARG A 18 12.75 26.23 4.09
C ARG A 18 13.74 25.30 3.39
N ARG A 19 13.49 24.95 2.12
CA ARG A 19 14.43 24.13 1.31
C ARG A 19 15.79 24.83 1.16
N LEU A 20 15.80 26.12 0.83
CA LEU A 20 17.04 26.91 0.69
C LEU A 20 17.86 26.98 1.98
N ALA A 21 17.19 27.22 3.11
CA ALA A 21 17.87 27.27 4.42
C ALA A 21 18.52 25.94 4.79
N ASN A 22 17.82 24.83 4.54
CA ASN A 22 18.35 23.49 4.78
C ASN A 22 19.56 23.18 3.91
N ARG A 23 19.52 23.53 2.61
CA ARG A 23 20.67 23.34 1.69
C ARG A 23 21.87 24.20 2.07
N ALA A 24 21.65 25.41 2.56
CA ALA A 24 22.72 26.26 3.06
C ALA A 24 23.36 25.73 4.37
N ALA A 25 22.80 24.66 4.96
CA ALA A 25 23.14 24.15 6.29
C ALA A 25 23.09 25.23 7.38
N LEU A 26 22.27 26.26 7.19
CA LEU A 26 22.13 27.37 8.13
C LEU A 26 21.02 27.05 9.12
N ASN A 27 21.38 26.97 10.40
CA ASN A 27 20.36 26.99 11.44
C ASN A 27 19.69 28.38 11.51
N ALA A 28 18.50 28.44 12.12
CA ALA A 28 17.70 29.67 12.21
C ALA A 28 18.46 30.89 12.76
N ARG A 29 19.43 30.66 13.66
CA ARG A 29 20.26 31.73 14.23
C ARG A 29 21.28 32.25 13.21
N ALA A 30 22.02 31.36 12.55
CA ALA A 30 23.01 31.71 11.54
C ALA A 30 22.38 32.39 10.33
N LEU A 31 21.22 31.91 9.90
CA LEU A 31 20.42 32.51 8.84
C LEU A 31 19.97 33.93 9.21
N SER A 32 19.43 34.11 10.41
CA SER A 32 19.03 35.44 10.89
C SER A 32 20.21 36.41 10.98
N GLU A 33 21.37 35.95 11.44
CA GLU A 33 22.57 36.79 11.57
C GLU A 33 23.08 37.25 10.20
N LYS A 34 23.06 36.38 9.19
CA LYS A 34 23.40 36.75 7.80
C LYS A 34 22.41 37.72 7.18
N MET A 35 21.11 37.50 7.35
CA MET A 35 20.08 38.42 6.87
C MET A 35 20.22 39.84 7.47
N ILE A 36 20.72 39.94 8.70
CA ILE A 36 20.92 41.22 9.40
C ILE A 36 22.24 41.90 9.02
N ASN A 37 23.32 41.15 8.87
CA ASN A 37 24.67 41.72 8.82
C ASN A 37 25.20 42.03 7.41
N ASP A 38 24.80 41.30 6.36
CA ASP A 38 25.52 41.31 5.08
C ASP A 38 24.88 42.18 3.97
N HIS A 39 23.66 42.70 4.15
CA HIS A 39 22.93 43.35 3.03
C HIS A 39 22.47 44.79 3.27
N GLY A 40 22.91 45.45 4.34
CA GLY A 40 22.69 46.88 4.54
C GLY A 40 21.21 47.33 4.53
N TYR A 41 20.27 46.40 4.78
CA TYR A 41 18.85 46.66 4.62
C TYR A 41 18.31 47.52 5.78
N PRO A 42 17.74 48.72 5.53
CA PRO A 42 17.16 49.57 6.57
C PRO A 42 15.70 49.21 6.89
N GLY A 43 15.34 47.93 6.76
CA GLY A 43 13.96 47.43 6.92
C GLY A 43 13.65 47.03 8.36
N ARG A 44 12.91 47.88 9.08
CA ARG A 44 12.20 47.51 10.31
C ARG A 44 11.17 46.41 9.98
N GLY A 45 11.49 45.14 10.20
CA GLY A 45 10.50 44.07 9.97
C GLY A 45 10.89 42.67 10.44
N ALA A 46 12.10 42.21 10.17
CA ALA A 46 12.55 40.89 10.60
C ALA A 46 13.37 40.99 11.89
N SER A 47 12.73 41.28 13.03
CA SER A 47 13.42 41.06 14.31
C SER A 47 13.85 39.59 14.40
N LYS A 48 15.02 39.30 14.99
CA LYS A 48 15.50 37.93 15.27
C LYS A 48 14.38 37.04 15.83
N THR A 49 13.53 37.63 16.67
CA THR A 49 12.35 37.04 17.30
C THR A 49 11.23 36.69 16.32
N ALA A 50 10.98 37.50 15.29
CA ALA A 50 9.95 37.25 14.27
C ALA A 50 10.36 36.11 13.33
N LEU A 51 11.61 36.05 12.88
CA LEU A 51 12.11 34.93 12.07
C LEU A 51 12.07 33.61 12.88
N TYR A 52 12.49 33.66 14.15
CA TYR A 52 12.46 32.49 15.03
C TYR A 52 11.04 31.97 15.32
N LYS A 53 10.08 32.89 15.50
CA LYS A 53 8.66 32.54 15.66
C LYS A 53 8.10 31.92 14.38
N LYS A 54 8.35 32.55 13.23
CA LYS A 54 7.90 32.07 11.90
C LYS A 54 8.50 30.71 11.52
N MET A 55 9.77 30.43 11.86
CA MET A 55 10.40 29.13 11.62
C MET A 55 9.94 28.02 12.57
N ARG A 56 9.34 28.35 13.73
CA ARG A 56 8.91 27.38 14.75
C ARG A 56 7.39 27.13 14.78
N ALA A 57 6.57 28.11 14.43
CA ALA A 57 5.12 27.96 14.41
C ALA A 57 4.67 27.27 13.11
N ARG A 58 3.88 26.20 13.22
CA ARG A 58 3.29 25.50 12.07
C ARG A 58 2.00 26.16 11.53
N ASP A 59 1.39 27.07 12.29
CA ASP A 59 0.03 27.57 12.05
C ASP A 59 -0.16 29.08 12.35
N GLU A 60 0.72 29.96 11.86
CA GLU A 60 0.38 31.41 11.80
C GLU A 60 0.36 31.85 10.33
N ASP A 61 -0.69 32.61 9.95
CA ASP A 61 -0.84 33.21 8.63
C ASP A 61 0.38 34.08 8.30
N VAL A 62 1.28 33.51 7.50
CA VAL A 62 2.48 34.22 7.07
C VAL A 62 2.10 35.11 5.90
N PHE A 63 1.83 36.38 6.17
CA PHE A 63 1.82 37.40 5.12
C PHE A 63 3.25 37.59 4.61
N LEU A 64 3.61 36.84 3.56
CA LEU A 64 4.91 36.86 2.87
C LEU A 64 4.97 37.91 1.75
N GLU A 65 4.22 39.01 1.88
CA GLU A 65 4.20 40.07 0.87
C GLU A 65 5.49 40.93 0.85
N ASP A 66 6.35 40.80 1.87
CA ASP A 66 7.57 41.58 1.92
C ASP A 66 8.65 41.00 1.00
N LYS A 67 8.69 41.52 -0.23
CA LYS A 67 9.66 41.17 -1.25
C LYS A 67 11.11 41.25 -0.74
N ASP A 68 11.36 42.12 0.23
CA ASP A 68 12.66 42.38 0.79
C ASP A 68 13.07 41.27 1.77
N PHE A 69 12.11 40.67 2.49
CA PHE A 69 12.36 39.51 3.36
C PHE A 69 12.81 38.29 2.55
N VAL A 70 12.07 37.96 1.49
CA VAL A 70 12.38 36.81 0.62
C VAL A 70 13.77 36.98 0.01
N ARG A 71 14.07 38.17 -0.52
CA ARG A 71 15.38 38.49 -1.08
C ARG A 71 16.50 38.32 -0.05
N ALA A 72 16.35 38.90 1.14
CA ALA A 72 17.35 38.80 2.20
C ALA A 72 17.56 37.34 2.64
N PHE A 73 16.50 36.54 2.71
CA PHE A 73 16.56 35.13 3.09
C PHE A 73 17.32 34.30 2.05
N VAL A 74 17.00 34.47 0.77
CA VAL A 74 17.65 33.77 -0.35
C VAL A 74 19.14 34.11 -0.40
N LEU A 75 19.48 35.41 -0.30
CA LEU A 75 20.88 35.86 -0.28
C LEU A 75 21.65 35.30 0.92
N ALA A 76 21.05 35.29 2.11
CA ALA A 76 21.67 34.69 3.29
C ALA A 76 21.94 33.19 3.11
N CYS A 77 21.02 32.45 2.48
CA CYS A 77 21.22 31.03 2.14
C CYS A 77 22.33 30.85 1.10
N TYR A 78 22.34 31.68 0.06
CA TYR A 78 23.35 31.66 -0.99
C TYR A 78 24.75 31.93 -0.42
N ASP A 79 24.90 32.97 0.40
CA ASP A 79 26.18 33.29 1.04
C ASP A 79 26.61 32.24 2.06
N GLY A 80 25.66 31.57 2.72
CA GLY A 80 25.94 30.40 3.57
C GLY A 80 26.49 29.21 2.78
N SER A 81 26.00 29.01 1.55
CA SER A 81 26.44 27.93 0.67
C SER A 81 27.80 28.18 0.00
N MET A 82 28.25 29.45 -0.11
CA MET A 82 29.53 29.83 -0.72
C MET A 82 30.77 29.54 0.15
N GLY A 83 30.59 28.89 1.30
CA GLY A 83 31.68 28.39 2.12
C GLY A 83 32.53 27.31 1.43
N PRO A 84 33.67 26.92 2.01
CA PRO A 84 34.62 25.97 1.39
C PRO A 84 34.02 24.62 0.99
N ALA A 85 32.87 24.24 1.57
CA ALA A 85 32.18 22.98 1.30
C ALA A 85 31.14 23.03 0.16
N GLY A 86 30.64 24.21 -0.27
CA GLY A 86 29.48 24.32 -1.16
C GLY A 86 29.76 24.72 -2.61
N LYS A 87 31.02 24.90 -3.01
CA LYS A 87 31.38 25.28 -4.39
C LYS A 87 31.11 24.22 -5.46
N ALA A 88 30.79 22.97 -5.08
CA ALA A 88 30.52 21.88 -6.03
C ALA A 88 29.06 21.84 -6.54
N GLU A 89 28.12 22.61 -5.97
CA GLU A 89 26.68 22.49 -6.26
C GLU A 89 26.03 23.75 -6.86
N LEU A 90 26.80 24.76 -7.26
CA LEU A 90 26.27 26.04 -7.77
C LEU A 90 25.37 25.92 -9.00
N GLY A 91 25.53 24.87 -9.81
CA GLY A 91 24.67 24.61 -10.98
C GLY A 91 23.21 24.26 -10.64
N VAL A 92 22.90 23.95 -9.38
CA VAL A 92 21.57 23.48 -8.92
C VAL A 92 20.76 24.60 -8.23
N TRP A 93 21.39 25.74 -7.90
CA TRP A 93 20.76 26.83 -7.14
C TRP A 93 20.05 27.86 -8.02
N GLY A 94 20.48 27.98 -9.28
CA GLY A 94 20.09 29.10 -10.15
C GLY A 94 20.70 30.45 -9.69
N THR A 95 20.53 31.48 -10.51
CA THR A 95 20.92 32.86 -10.20
C THR A 95 19.85 33.56 -9.38
N LEU A 96 20.22 34.64 -8.67
CA LEU A 96 19.24 35.48 -7.96
C LEU A 96 18.15 36.01 -8.90
N GLN A 97 18.52 36.33 -10.14
CA GLN A 97 17.59 36.80 -11.15
C GLN A 97 16.62 35.71 -11.61
N GLU A 98 17.05 34.45 -11.67
CA GLU A 98 16.17 33.31 -11.91
C GLU A 98 15.19 33.09 -10.76
N TRP A 99 15.61 33.30 -9.50
CA TRP A 99 14.71 33.27 -8.34
C TRP A 99 13.69 34.41 -8.32
N GLU A 100 14.13 35.64 -8.63
CA GLU A 100 13.23 36.78 -8.78
C GLU A 100 12.20 36.54 -9.89
N THR A 101 12.63 35.93 -11.01
CA THR A 101 11.76 35.55 -12.13
C THR A 101 10.77 34.44 -11.74
N TRP A 102 11.21 33.40 -11.03
CA TRP A 102 10.34 32.32 -10.54
C TRP A 102 9.27 32.84 -9.58
N ARG A 103 9.65 33.69 -8.63
CA ARG A 103 8.71 34.29 -7.70
C ARG A 103 7.71 35.20 -8.40
N GLN A 104 8.16 36.07 -9.30
CA GLN A 104 7.25 36.89 -10.11
C GLN A 104 6.31 36.01 -10.94
N THR A 105 6.78 34.86 -11.42
CA THR A 105 5.92 33.88 -12.10
C THR A 105 4.84 33.39 -11.15
N LEU A 106 5.18 32.95 -9.93
CA LEU A 106 4.20 32.52 -8.91
C LEU A 106 3.18 33.61 -8.54
N GLU A 107 3.63 34.86 -8.39
CA GLU A 107 2.77 36.01 -8.06
C GLU A 107 1.81 36.35 -9.21
N ASN A 108 2.23 36.14 -10.46
CA ASN A 108 1.44 36.43 -11.65
C ASN A 108 0.61 35.23 -12.14
N LEU A 109 0.72 34.06 -11.50
CA LEU A 109 -0.13 32.92 -11.82
C LEU A 109 -1.59 33.23 -11.41
N PRO A 110 -2.57 33.07 -12.33
CA PRO A 110 -3.98 33.16 -11.98
C PRO A 110 -4.30 32.21 -10.82
N GLU A 111 -5.25 32.59 -9.95
CA GLU A 111 -5.65 31.78 -8.78
C GLU A 111 -6.12 30.36 -9.12
N ASP A 112 -6.44 30.11 -10.40
CA ASP A 112 -7.02 28.86 -10.92
C ASP A 112 -6.01 27.98 -11.69
N THR A 113 -4.71 28.32 -11.72
CA THR A 113 -3.73 27.64 -12.61
C THR A 113 -2.88 26.59 -11.90
N SER A 114 -3.53 25.65 -11.21
CA SER A 114 -2.85 24.51 -10.53
C SER A 114 -2.19 23.52 -11.51
N GLN A 115 -2.57 23.54 -12.79
CA GLN A 115 -2.16 22.53 -13.78
C GLN A 115 -0.81 22.81 -14.47
N GLU A 116 -0.38 24.06 -14.60
CA GLU A 116 0.92 24.39 -15.23
C GLU A 116 2.10 24.26 -14.26
N ILE A 117 1.82 24.32 -12.95
CA ILE A 117 2.80 24.17 -11.87
C ILE A 117 3.38 22.74 -11.83
N ALA A 118 2.60 21.72 -12.23
CA ALA A 118 3.04 20.33 -12.35
C ALA A 118 4.28 20.14 -13.25
N ALA A 119 4.53 21.05 -14.20
CA ALA A 119 5.69 20.98 -15.10
C ALA A 119 7.00 21.54 -14.48
N ALA A 120 6.94 22.35 -13.42
CA ALA A 120 8.12 22.97 -12.79
C ALA A 120 8.74 22.13 -11.64
N HIS A 121 8.09 21.04 -11.24
CA HIS A 121 8.40 20.25 -10.04
C HIS A 121 9.48 19.17 -10.23
N ARG A 122 10.70 19.53 -10.64
CA ARG A 122 11.86 18.63 -10.46
C ARG A 122 12.66 19.03 -9.20
N SER A 123 12.26 18.52 -8.02
CA SER A 123 13.11 18.51 -6.81
C SER A 123 12.73 17.33 -5.89
N PRO A 124 13.71 16.67 -5.21
CA PRO A 124 13.48 15.48 -4.42
C PRO A 124 12.92 15.79 -3.01
N LEU A 125 12.28 14.76 -2.46
CA LEU A 125 11.40 14.65 -1.28
C LEU A 125 12.17 14.66 0.07
N PRO A 126 11.48 14.82 1.21
CA PRO A 126 12.09 14.76 2.55
C PRO A 126 12.76 13.41 2.84
N GLN A 127 13.91 13.44 3.52
CA GLN A 127 14.57 12.23 4.02
C GLN A 127 13.75 11.58 5.14
N LEU A 128 13.41 10.32 4.94
CA LEU A 128 12.74 9.45 5.90
C LEU A 128 13.70 9.08 7.05
N THR A 129 13.16 9.05 8.27
CA THR A 129 13.88 8.44 9.40
C THR A 129 13.84 6.93 9.17
N PRO A 130 14.96 6.19 9.19
CA PRO A 130 14.92 4.75 8.95
C PRO A 130 14.07 4.08 10.04
N PRO A 131 13.12 3.20 9.67
CA PRO A 131 12.34 2.46 10.65
C PRO A 131 13.26 1.58 11.51
N PRO A 132 12.86 1.29 12.76
CA PRO A 132 13.62 0.37 13.62
C PRO A 132 13.77 -1.00 12.95
N PRO A 133 14.87 -1.72 13.22
CA PRO A 133 15.08 -3.04 12.63
C PRO A 133 13.96 -4.01 13.02
N PRO A 134 13.58 -4.93 12.12
CA PRO A 134 12.53 -5.91 12.34
C PRO A 134 12.85 -6.79 13.56
N ARG A 135 11.84 -7.04 14.39
CA ARG A 135 11.99 -7.81 15.62
C ARG A 135 11.95 -9.31 15.33
N ALA A 136 12.72 -10.09 16.09
CA ALA A 136 12.55 -11.54 16.10
C ALA A 136 11.09 -11.91 16.46
N LEU A 137 10.58 -12.99 15.85
CA LEU A 137 9.23 -13.49 16.12
C LEU A 137 9.02 -13.67 17.63
N SER A 138 7.92 -13.12 18.15
CA SER A 138 7.53 -13.34 19.53
C SER A 138 7.19 -14.81 19.77
N LYS A 139 7.31 -15.28 21.02
CA LYS A 139 6.93 -16.65 21.38
C LYS A 139 5.49 -16.99 20.95
N ALA A 140 4.56 -16.06 21.13
CA ALA A 140 3.18 -16.23 20.71
C ALA A 140 3.02 -16.32 19.17
N ALA A 141 3.83 -15.58 18.41
CA ALA A 141 3.86 -15.68 16.96
C ALA A 141 4.41 -17.05 16.51
N ILE A 142 5.45 -17.56 17.15
CA ILE A 142 6.00 -18.90 16.89
C ILE A 142 4.94 -19.98 17.20
N GLU A 143 4.29 -19.92 18.36
CA GLU A 143 3.24 -20.87 18.75
C GLU A 143 2.07 -20.85 17.74
N LYS A 144 1.68 -19.66 17.26
CA LYS A 144 0.65 -19.50 16.22
C LYS A 144 1.10 -20.06 14.87
N LEU A 145 2.34 -19.84 14.46
CA LEU A 145 2.92 -20.41 13.25
C LEU A 145 2.94 -21.94 13.29
N GLU A 146 3.33 -22.51 14.44
CA GLU A 146 3.30 -23.97 14.64
C GLU A 146 1.87 -24.51 14.60
N GLN A 147 0.90 -23.81 15.18
CA GLN A 147 -0.52 -24.16 15.11
C GLN A 147 -1.03 -24.18 13.67
N LEU A 148 -0.80 -23.09 12.92
CA LEU A 148 -1.16 -23.01 11.51
C LEU A 148 -0.46 -24.11 10.72
N GLY A 149 0.81 -24.38 11.01
CA GLY A 149 1.59 -25.45 10.40
C GLY A 149 0.97 -26.83 10.61
N ARG A 150 0.50 -27.14 11.83
CA ARG A 150 -0.21 -28.39 12.13
C ARG A 150 -1.54 -28.48 11.41
N VAL A 151 -2.34 -27.41 11.42
CA VAL A 151 -3.69 -27.43 10.83
C VAL A 151 -3.63 -27.50 9.31
N LEU A 152 -2.89 -26.59 8.67
CA LEU A 152 -2.77 -26.50 7.22
C LEU A 152 -1.92 -27.64 6.63
N GLY A 153 -1.02 -28.24 7.41
CA GLY A 153 -0.25 -29.41 7.00
C GLY A 153 -1.04 -30.73 6.94
N ASN A 154 -2.34 -30.73 7.28
CA ASN A 154 -3.17 -31.93 7.33
C ASN A 154 -4.46 -31.80 6.50
N THR A 155 -5.13 -32.93 6.25
CA THR A 155 -6.29 -33.00 5.33
C THR A 155 -7.59 -32.42 5.88
N GLY A 156 -7.72 -32.28 7.20
CA GLY A 156 -8.99 -31.96 7.87
C GLY A 156 -9.57 -30.63 7.41
N VAL A 157 -8.78 -29.56 7.44
CA VAL A 157 -9.20 -28.23 6.99
C VAL A 157 -9.73 -28.26 5.55
N TYR A 158 -9.05 -28.96 4.64
CA TYR A 158 -9.44 -29.05 3.24
C TYR A 158 -10.71 -29.88 3.03
N THR A 159 -10.88 -30.98 3.79
CA THR A 159 -12.11 -31.77 3.75
C THR A 159 -13.31 -31.01 4.31
N THR A 160 -13.08 -30.20 5.35
CA THR A 160 -14.07 -29.27 5.89
C THR A 160 -14.48 -28.25 4.84
N LEU A 161 -13.52 -27.52 4.26
CA LEU A 161 -13.80 -26.47 3.27
C LEU A 161 -14.51 -27.02 2.01
N ARG A 162 -14.09 -28.17 1.47
CA ARG A 162 -14.77 -28.82 0.34
C ARG A 162 -16.21 -29.21 0.66
N SER A 163 -16.48 -29.57 1.91
CA SER A 163 -17.85 -29.86 2.34
C SER A 163 -18.69 -28.60 2.51
N LEU A 164 -18.10 -27.49 2.98
CA LEU A 164 -18.83 -26.24 3.19
C LEU A 164 -19.11 -25.54 1.85
N TYR A 165 -18.17 -25.66 0.91
CA TYR A 165 -18.14 -24.91 -0.35
C TYR A 165 -17.90 -25.85 -1.55
N PRO A 166 -18.80 -26.83 -1.81
CA PRO A 166 -18.55 -27.90 -2.79
C PRO A 166 -18.43 -27.42 -4.24
N ASN A 167 -18.97 -26.24 -4.55
CA ASN A 167 -18.92 -25.65 -5.89
C ASN A 167 -17.65 -24.83 -6.14
N HIS A 168 -16.76 -24.72 -5.16
CA HIS A 168 -15.59 -23.83 -5.22
C HIS A 168 -14.31 -24.65 -5.08
N GLN A 169 -13.63 -24.85 -6.22
CA GLN A 169 -12.43 -25.65 -6.27
C GLN A 169 -11.28 -24.95 -5.53
N LEU A 170 -10.65 -25.67 -4.60
CA LEU A 170 -9.43 -25.26 -3.94
C LEU A 170 -8.27 -25.19 -4.94
N VAL A 171 -7.42 -24.17 -4.81
CA VAL A 171 -6.20 -24.03 -5.62
C VAL A 171 -5.20 -25.13 -5.28
N ASP A 172 -4.70 -25.77 -6.33
CA ASP A 172 -3.51 -26.64 -6.29
C ASP A 172 -2.35 -25.88 -6.95
N LEU A 173 -1.40 -25.44 -6.13
CA LEU A 173 -0.19 -24.77 -6.59
C LEU A 173 0.99 -25.71 -6.40
N TRP A 174 1.47 -26.29 -7.51
CA TRP A 174 2.61 -27.22 -7.55
C TRP A 174 2.44 -28.45 -6.64
N GLY A 175 1.25 -29.04 -6.61
CA GLY A 175 0.93 -30.20 -5.79
C GLY A 175 0.60 -29.86 -4.34
N GLN A 176 0.57 -28.57 -3.97
CA GLN A 176 0.16 -28.11 -2.66
C GLN A 176 -1.26 -27.55 -2.73
N LEU A 177 -2.14 -28.13 -1.92
CA LEU A 177 -3.51 -27.65 -1.79
C LEU A 177 -3.54 -26.42 -0.88
N ILE A 178 -4.18 -25.35 -1.34
CA ILE A 178 -4.27 -24.08 -0.62
C ILE A 178 -5.75 -23.80 -0.29
N PRO A 179 -6.11 -23.30 0.91
CA PRO A 179 -7.49 -23.07 1.34
C PRO A 179 -8.12 -21.81 0.70
N ILE A 180 -8.01 -21.70 -0.63
CA ILE A 180 -8.44 -20.56 -1.43
C ILE A 180 -9.04 -21.05 -2.74
N CYS A 181 -10.07 -20.38 -3.25
CA CYS A 181 -10.57 -20.59 -4.61
C CYS A 181 -10.26 -19.37 -5.49
N VAL A 182 -10.33 -19.56 -6.81
CA VAL A 182 -10.02 -18.51 -7.80
C VAL A 182 -11.05 -18.46 -8.92
N TYR A 183 -11.25 -17.26 -9.44
CA TYR A 183 -12.07 -16.92 -10.59
C TYR A 183 -11.16 -16.21 -11.60
N PRO A 184 -10.62 -16.94 -12.59
CA PRO A 184 -9.70 -16.35 -13.56
C PRO A 184 -10.36 -15.26 -14.41
N ALA A 185 -9.62 -14.20 -14.71
CA ALA A 185 -10.06 -13.18 -15.65
C ALA A 185 -10.05 -13.75 -17.08
N PRO A 186 -11.13 -13.57 -17.86
CA PRO A 186 -11.10 -13.89 -19.28
C PRO A 186 -10.08 -12.98 -19.99
N GLN A 187 -9.46 -13.51 -21.05
CA GLN A 187 -8.30 -12.86 -21.66
C GLN A 187 -8.52 -11.43 -22.15
N HIS A 188 -9.72 -11.12 -22.66
CA HIS A 188 -10.04 -9.77 -23.12
C HIS A 188 -10.08 -8.72 -21.98
N GLN A 189 -9.95 -9.14 -20.72
CA GLN A 189 -9.91 -8.26 -19.55
C GLN A 189 -8.50 -8.06 -18.98
N TRP A 190 -7.49 -8.80 -19.45
CA TRP A 190 -6.17 -8.74 -18.83
C TRP A 190 -5.57 -7.33 -18.87
N ASP A 191 -5.79 -6.59 -19.95
CA ASP A 191 -5.30 -5.22 -20.09
C ASP A 191 -6.19 -4.16 -19.40
N ASN A 192 -7.31 -4.56 -18.80
CA ASN A 192 -8.21 -3.67 -18.08
C ASN A 192 -8.09 -3.92 -16.57
N ILE A 193 -7.22 -3.15 -15.91
CA ILE A 193 -6.96 -3.26 -14.47
C ILE A 193 -8.20 -2.98 -13.60
N GLU A 194 -9.16 -2.22 -14.13
CA GLU A 194 -10.43 -1.91 -13.46
C GLU A 194 -11.55 -2.93 -13.78
N ALA A 195 -11.26 -3.95 -14.60
CA ALA A 195 -12.19 -5.02 -14.91
C ALA A 195 -12.76 -5.79 -13.69
N PRO A 196 -12.11 -5.95 -12.54
CA PRO A 196 -12.75 -6.58 -11.38
C PRO A 196 -13.80 -5.69 -10.69
N LEU A 197 -13.87 -4.38 -10.96
CA LEU A 197 -14.78 -3.50 -10.23
C LEU A 197 -16.22 -3.61 -10.71
N GLY A 198 -17.12 -3.78 -9.74
CA GLY A 198 -18.57 -3.67 -9.87
C GLY A 198 -19.08 -2.33 -9.33
N GLN A 199 -20.21 -2.37 -8.61
CA GLN A 199 -20.84 -1.20 -8.01
C GLN A 199 -20.30 -0.91 -6.60
N LEU A 200 -19.99 0.35 -6.33
CA LEU A 200 -19.77 0.83 -4.97
C LEU A 200 -21.08 1.34 -4.36
N ARG A 201 -21.58 0.64 -3.35
CA ARG A 201 -22.81 0.97 -2.61
C ARG A 201 -22.53 1.85 -1.40
N GLY A 202 -23.53 2.65 -1.07
CA GLY A 202 -23.46 3.58 0.06
C GLY A 202 -22.55 4.78 -0.19
N SER A 203 -22.58 5.70 0.76
CA SER A 203 -21.83 6.96 0.65
C SER A 203 -21.15 7.43 1.91
N VAL A 204 -21.29 6.66 2.98
CA VAL A 204 -20.84 7.04 4.31
C VAL A 204 -19.93 5.93 4.82
N VAL A 205 -18.74 6.31 5.25
CA VAL A 205 -17.90 5.44 6.06
C VAL A 205 -18.50 5.46 7.47
N PRO A 206 -18.83 4.30 8.08
CA PRO A 206 -19.30 4.25 9.47
C PRO A 206 -18.36 4.98 10.43
N ALA A 207 -18.87 5.42 11.58
CA ALA A 207 -17.98 5.96 12.62
C ALA A 207 -17.03 4.86 13.13
N ALA A 208 -15.91 5.24 13.74
CA ALA A 208 -14.91 4.26 14.20
C ALA A 208 -15.45 3.29 15.26
N ASP A 209 -16.45 3.73 16.03
CA ASP A 209 -17.12 3.02 17.12
C ASP A 209 -18.53 2.50 16.77
N ASP A 210 -18.94 2.64 15.50
CA ASP A 210 -20.29 2.27 15.04
C ASP A 210 -20.34 0.83 14.52
N TYR A 211 -20.82 -0.09 15.36
CA TYR A 211 -21.03 -1.50 15.01
C TYR A 211 -22.52 -1.78 14.80
N ASP A 212 -22.91 -2.15 13.58
CA ASP A 212 -24.27 -2.55 13.26
C ASP A 212 -24.54 -4.00 13.73
N ASP A 213 -25.14 -4.14 14.92
CA ASP A 213 -25.45 -5.44 15.53
C ASP A 213 -26.70 -6.12 14.95
N ALA A 214 -27.39 -5.44 14.02
CA ALA A 214 -28.47 -6.00 13.21
C ALA A 214 -27.92 -6.57 11.90
N GLU A 215 -26.96 -5.91 11.27
CA GLU A 215 -26.27 -6.40 10.08
C GLU A 215 -25.25 -7.48 10.44
N PHE A 216 -24.41 -7.31 11.45
CA PHE A 216 -23.29 -8.23 11.75
C PHE A 216 -23.58 -9.18 12.92
N ASP A 217 -22.79 -10.26 13.02
CA ASP A 217 -22.89 -11.21 14.12
C ASP A 217 -22.57 -10.56 15.47
N ARG A 218 -23.52 -10.56 16.40
CA ARG A 218 -23.36 -10.05 17.77
C ARG A 218 -22.15 -10.66 18.51
N ALA A 219 -21.73 -11.88 18.18
CA ALA A 219 -20.53 -12.46 18.77
C ALA A 219 -19.26 -11.63 18.47
N GLY A 220 -19.25 -10.85 17.38
CA GLY A 220 -18.13 -10.01 16.95
C GLY A 220 -18.01 -8.69 17.71
N ILE A 221 -19.08 -8.23 18.38
CA ILE A 221 -19.10 -6.92 19.05
C ILE A 221 -18.02 -6.79 20.13
N HIS A 222 -17.75 -7.87 20.86
CA HIS A 222 -16.74 -7.86 21.93
C HIS A 222 -15.34 -7.59 21.37
N GLN A 223 -14.97 -8.26 20.29
CA GLN A 223 -13.69 -8.04 19.64
C GLN A 223 -13.61 -6.65 19.03
N PHE A 224 -14.68 -6.17 18.39
CA PHE A 224 -14.74 -4.80 17.86
C PHE A 224 -14.50 -3.75 18.95
N ILE A 225 -15.15 -3.90 20.12
CA ILE A 225 -14.97 -3.01 21.28
C ILE A 225 -13.52 -3.08 21.79
N GLU A 226 -12.92 -4.27 21.87
CA GLU A 226 -11.54 -4.45 22.32
C GLU A 226 -10.53 -3.79 21.38
N LEU A 227 -10.69 -3.99 20.07
CA LEU A 227 -9.85 -3.35 19.04
C LEU A 227 -9.95 -1.82 19.14
N ASN A 228 -11.16 -1.28 19.26
CA ASN A 228 -11.36 0.16 19.43
C ASN A 228 -10.77 0.70 20.73
N ARG A 229 -10.91 -0.01 21.86
CA ARG A 229 -10.25 0.37 23.12
C ARG A 229 -8.74 0.39 22.98
N ALA A 230 -8.15 -0.60 22.32
CA ALA A 230 -6.72 -0.67 22.06
C ALA A 230 -6.26 0.49 21.18
N TYR A 231 -6.99 0.80 20.11
CA TYR A 231 -6.74 1.95 19.24
C TYR A 231 -6.79 3.28 20.02
N GLN A 232 -7.85 3.51 20.80
CA GLN A 232 -8.00 4.73 21.60
C GLN A 232 -6.88 4.87 22.65
N LYS A 233 -6.43 3.75 23.24
CA LYS A 233 -5.28 3.74 24.15
C LYS A 233 -3.99 4.08 23.42
N ALA A 234 -3.72 3.46 22.27
CA ALA A 234 -2.53 3.72 21.46
C ALA A 234 -2.47 5.19 21.01
N LYS A 235 -3.59 5.74 20.50
CA LYS A 235 -3.72 7.13 20.08
C LYS A 235 -3.31 8.14 21.17
N ARG A 236 -3.57 7.81 22.45
CA ARG A 236 -3.23 8.67 23.60
C ARG A 236 -1.82 8.48 24.15
N SER A 237 -1.23 7.30 23.99
CA SER A 237 -0.03 6.90 24.73
C SER A 237 1.20 6.62 23.86
N ASN A 238 1.01 6.13 22.64
CA ASN A 238 2.07 5.85 21.69
C ASN A 238 1.53 5.88 20.25
N PRO A 239 1.51 7.05 19.58
CA PRO A 239 1.00 7.17 18.21
C PRO A 239 1.68 6.26 17.19
N GLU A 240 2.95 5.87 17.38
CA GLU A 240 3.62 4.91 16.49
C GLU A 240 2.96 3.53 16.52
N GLN A 241 2.26 3.16 17.61
CA GLN A 241 1.51 1.91 17.67
C GLN A 241 0.26 1.91 16.77
N LEU A 242 -0.18 3.08 16.30
CA LEU A 242 -1.33 3.17 15.39
C LEU A 242 -1.04 2.50 14.05
N ARG A 243 0.23 2.46 13.60
CA ARG A 243 0.66 1.72 12.41
C ARG A 243 0.20 0.27 12.42
N TYR A 244 0.14 -0.36 13.60
CA TYR A 244 -0.23 -1.76 13.76
C TYR A 244 -1.72 -1.98 14.08
N ASN A 245 -2.44 -0.93 14.49
CA ASN A 245 -3.80 -1.07 15.01
C ASN A 245 -4.64 0.19 14.74
N PHE A 246 -5.22 0.27 13.55
CA PHE A 246 -5.96 1.44 13.06
C PHE A 246 -7.29 1.02 12.38
N PRO A 247 -8.44 1.64 12.73
CA PRO A 247 -9.74 1.37 12.10
C PRO A 247 -9.90 2.11 10.76
N GLY A 248 -8.95 1.94 9.85
CA GLY A 248 -8.93 2.62 8.55
C GLY A 248 -10.18 2.34 7.72
N ALA A 249 -10.57 3.31 6.89
CA ALA A 249 -11.66 3.14 5.93
C ALA A 249 -11.30 2.05 4.90
N THR A 250 -12.28 1.26 4.47
CA THR A 250 -12.07 0.15 3.54
C THR A 250 -13.21 0.07 2.53
N PHE A 251 -12.94 -0.48 1.34
CA PHE A 251 -14.00 -1.00 0.48
C PHE A 251 -14.29 -2.44 0.91
N ALA A 252 -15.41 -2.66 1.60
CA ALA A 252 -15.83 -3.98 2.03
C ALA A 252 -16.64 -4.69 0.94
N PHE A 253 -16.50 -6.00 0.86
CA PHE A 253 -17.17 -6.87 -0.10
C PHE A 253 -18.68 -6.87 0.08
N ASP A 254 -19.43 -6.62 -1.00
CA ASP A 254 -20.90 -6.77 -1.03
C ASP A 254 -21.33 -8.00 -1.84
N ARG A 255 -20.79 -8.18 -3.04
CA ARG A 255 -21.19 -9.27 -3.93
C ARG A 255 -20.12 -9.60 -4.97
N LEU A 256 -19.94 -10.88 -5.26
CA LEU A 256 -19.12 -11.38 -6.35
C LEU A 256 -20.06 -11.91 -7.45
N THR A 257 -19.87 -11.42 -8.66
CA THR A 257 -20.48 -11.99 -9.86
C THR A 257 -19.36 -12.47 -10.79
N HIS A 258 -19.42 -13.71 -11.26
CA HIS A 258 -18.30 -14.31 -12.03
C HIS A 258 -18.73 -15.06 -13.30
N ARG A 259 -20.01 -14.98 -13.65
CA ARG A 259 -20.59 -15.62 -14.84
C ARG A 259 -20.52 -14.69 -16.05
N ASP A 260 -20.36 -15.27 -17.25
CA ASP A 260 -20.55 -14.65 -18.58
C ASP A 260 -19.88 -13.28 -18.84
N GLY A 261 -18.79 -12.99 -18.14
CA GLY A 261 -18.07 -11.72 -18.30
C GLY A 261 -16.90 -11.53 -17.35
N GLY A 262 -16.36 -12.60 -16.76
CA GLY A 262 -15.30 -12.52 -15.76
C GLY A 262 -15.78 -12.10 -14.36
N PRO A 263 -14.87 -12.12 -13.36
CA PRO A 263 -15.22 -11.80 -11.98
C PRO A 263 -15.34 -10.29 -11.77
N LYS A 264 -16.38 -9.90 -11.03
CA LYS A 264 -16.77 -8.53 -10.67
C LYS A 264 -17.14 -8.46 -9.19
N LEU A 265 -16.58 -7.48 -8.50
CA LEU A 265 -16.75 -7.24 -7.07
C LEU A 265 -17.54 -5.94 -6.85
N ASP A 266 -18.76 -6.09 -6.36
CA ASP A 266 -19.48 -4.99 -5.73
C ASP A 266 -18.94 -4.78 -4.31
N ALA A 267 -18.92 -3.53 -3.88
CA ALA A 267 -18.36 -3.14 -2.59
C ALA A 267 -19.25 -2.13 -1.87
N PHE A 268 -19.00 -1.89 -0.59
CA PHE A 268 -19.54 -0.77 0.18
C PHE A 268 -18.45 -0.15 1.07
N LEU A 269 -18.68 1.06 1.57
CA LEU A 269 -17.75 1.72 2.48
C LEU A 269 -17.87 1.15 3.90
N SER A 270 -16.75 0.73 4.49
CA SER A 270 -16.69 0.21 5.86
C SER A 270 -15.36 0.59 6.54
N ARG A 271 -15.03 -0.09 7.63
CA ARG A 271 -13.75 0.04 8.34
C ARG A 271 -13.11 -1.31 8.58
N TYR A 272 -11.78 -1.30 8.68
CA TYR A 272 -10.98 -2.50 8.89
C TYR A 272 -11.38 -3.29 10.14
N PHE A 273 -11.74 -2.64 11.24
CA PHE A 273 -12.18 -3.34 12.46
C PHE A 273 -13.50 -4.09 12.28
N HIS A 274 -14.37 -3.70 11.35
CA HIS A 274 -15.53 -4.53 10.99
C HIS A 274 -15.11 -5.82 10.30
N SER A 275 -14.12 -5.76 9.39
CA SER A 275 -13.55 -6.96 8.76
C SER A 275 -12.92 -7.88 9.82
N ALA A 276 -12.12 -7.31 10.72
CA ALA A 276 -11.46 -8.05 11.80
C ALA A 276 -12.46 -8.73 12.76
N ALA A 277 -13.59 -8.07 13.04
CA ALA A 277 -14.63 -8.57 13.94
C ALA A 277 -15.67 -9.49 13.25
N THR A 278 -15.60 -9.67 11.94
CA THR A 278 -16.54 -10.52 11.18
C THR A 278 -15.81 -11.57 10.36
N SER A 279 -15.17 -11.17 9.26
CA SER A 279 -14.52 -12.04 8.27
C SER A 279 -13.26 -12.74 8.81
N GLU A 280 -12.36 -12.01 9.47
CA GLU A 280 -11.10 -12.59 9.97
C GLU A 280 -11.32 -13.59 11.12
N ARG A 281 -12.45 -13.50 11.82
CA ARG A 281 -12.80 -14.44 12.89
C ARG A 281 -13.14 -15.83 12.37
N LEU A 282 -13.60 -15.95 11.12
CA LEU A 282 -13.95 -17.23 10.52
C LEU A 282 -12.72 -18.12 10.34
N ASP A 283 -11.54 -17.53 10.14
CA ASP A 283 -10.27 -18.23 10.08
C ASP A 283 -9.90 -18.76 11.47
N ALA A 284 -9.87 -17.86 12.47
CA ALA A 284 -9.60 -18.23 13.85
C ALA A 284 -10.52 -19.34 14.38
N GLU A 285 -11.82 -19.27 14.08
CA GLU A 285 -12.78 -20.31 14.44
C GLU A 285 -12.40 -21.68 13.84
N LEU A 286 -12.15 -21.73 12.54
CA LEU A 286 -11.83 -22.99 11.88
C LEU A 286 -10.48 -23.55 12.36
N MET A 287 -9.46 -22.70 12.51
CA MET A 287 -8.15 -23.13 13.01
C MET A 287 -8.25 -23.68 14.43
N GLN A 288 -9.01 -23.04 15.32
CA GLN A 288 -9.20 -23.49 16.70
C GLN A 288 -9.94 -24.83 16.79
N GLU A 289 -11.04 -25.00 16.05
CA GLU A 289 -11.80 -26.26 16.08
C GLU A 289 -11.02 -27.41 15.41
N GLN A 290 -10.17 -27.12 14.43
CA GLN A 290 -9.33 -28.11 13.77
C GLN A 290 -8.10 -28.51 14.61
N ASP A 291 -7.60 -27.60 15.47
CA ASP A 291 -6.49 -27.86 16.39
C ASP A 291 -6.94 -28.55 17.70
N ARG A 292 -8.23 -28.45 18.05
CA ARG A 292 -8.82 -29.18 19.19
C ARG A 292 -8.69 -30.69 19.03
N ASP A 293 -8.36 -31.36 20.14
CA ASP A 293 -8.30 -32.83 20.27
C ASP A 293 -7.56 -33.55 19.12
N ASN A 294 -6.53 -32.90 18.56
CA ASN A 294 -5.77 -33.38 17.39
C ASN A 294 -6.66 -33.74 16.18
N ARG A 295 -7.76 -33.01 15.99
CA ARG A 295 -8.71 -33.24 14.89
C ARG A 295 -8.17 -32.83 13.52
N HIS A 296 -6.88 -32.54 13.36
CA HIS A 296 -6.26 -32.06 12.12
C HIS A 296 -6.59 -32.86 10.84
N LYS A 297 -7.00 -34.13 10.95
CA LYS A 297 -7.36 -34.99 9.82
C LYS A 297 -8.87 -35.18 9.64
N ALA A 298 -9.68 -34.75 10.61
CA ALA A 298 -11.13 -34.93 10.62
C ALA A 298 -11.83 -33.74 9.93
N ARG A 299 -12.95 -34.03 9.28
CA ARG A 299 -13.89 -33.00 8.82
C ARG A 299 -14.62 -32.42 10.04
N ILE A 300 -14.73 -31.10 10.10
CA ILE A 300 -15.56 -30.38 11.08
C ILE A 300 -16.92 -30.09 10.43
N PRO A 301 -18.06 -30.51 11.01
CA PRO A 301 -19.37 -30.17 10.48
C PRO A 301 -19.70 -28.69 10.73
N LEU A 302 -20.52 -28.09 9.87
CA LEU A 302 -20.92 -26.68 9.98
C LEU A 302 -21.51 -26.35 11.37
N SER A 303 -22.26 -27.26 11.98
CA SER A 303 -22.87 -27.07 13.30
C SER A 303 -21.89 -26.84 14.45
N GLU A 304 -20.61 -27.20 14.26
CA GLU A 304 -19.54 -26.97 15.25
C GLU A 304 -18.78 -25.65 15.00
N LEU A 305 -19.00 -25.00 13.86
CA LEU A 305 -18.38 -23.72 13.49
C LEU A 305 -19.42 -22.61 13.71
N LEU A 306 -19.58 -22.18 14.97
CA LEU A 306 -20.71 -21.34 15.41
C LEU A 306 -20.94 -20.07 14.56
N GLN A 307 -19.88 -19.33 14.25
CA GLN A 307 -19.93 -18.11 13.46
C GLN A 307 -20.26 -18.42 12.00
N ARG A 308 -19.62 -19.43 11.40
CA ARG A 308 -19.99 -19.88 10.05
C ARG A 308 -21.41 -20.41 9.99
N ALA A 309 -21.86 -21.19 10.97
CA ALA A 309 -23.22 -21.70 11.06
C ALA A 309 -24.23 -20.55 11.11
N ASN A 310 -23.94 -19.53 11.92
CA ASN A 310 -24.77 -18.33 12.00
C ASN A 310 -24.81 -17.58 10.66
N LEU A 311 -23.67 -17.37 10.01
CA LEU A 311 -23.60 -16.74 8.68
C LEU A 311 -24.43 -17.51 7.64
N HIS A 312 -24.22 -18.83 7.52
CA HIS A 312 -24.95 -19.67 6.58
C HIS A 312 -26.46 -19.66 6.87
N ARG A 313 -26.86 -19.72 8.14
CA ARG A 313 -28.25 -19.67 8.56
C ARG A 313 -28.91 -18.35 8.18
N ARG A 314 -28.28 -17.21 8.48
CA ARG A 314 -28.81 -15.89 8.12
C ARG A 314 -28.94 -15.71 6.61
N ILE A 315 -27.96 -16.15 5.84
CA ILE A 315 -28.05 -16.15 4.36
C ILE A 315 -29.26 -16.96 3.90
N ALA A 316 -29.48 -18.15 4.46
CA ALA A 316 -30.60 -19.00 4.08
C ALA A 316 -31.98 -18.45 4.53
N GLU A 317 -32.04 -17.72 5.64
CA GLU A 317 -33.29 -17.17 6.19
C GLU A 317 -33.67 -15.81 5.59
N GLU A 318 -32.68 -14.96 5.30
CA GLU A 318 -32.90 -13.54 4.98
C GLU A 318 -32.64 -13.19 3.51
N LEU A 319 -31.99 -14.06 2.74
CA LEU A 319 -31.71 -13.85 1.31
C LEU A 319 -32.42 -14.88 0.44
N GLU A 320 -32.36 -14.67 -0.88
CA GLU A 320 -32.97 -15.56 -1.86
C GLU A 320 -32.40 -16.99 -1.77
N PRO A 321 -33.22 -18.03 -2.02
CA PRO A 321 -32.75 -19.40 -2.02
C PRO A 321 -31.57 -19.63 -2.97
N GLY A 322 -30.53 -20.30 -2.47
CA GLY A 322 -29.35 -20.67 -3.27
C GLY A 322 -28.25 -19.62 -3.33
N VAL A 323 -28.35 -18.51 -2.57
CA VAL A 323 -27.23 -17.57 -2.40
C VAL A 323 -26.07 -18.26 -1.66
N ASP A 324 -24.89 -18.25 -2.28
CA ASP A 324 -23.68 -18.85 -1.71
C ASP A 324 -22.94 -17.84 -0.80
N PRO A 325 -22.51 -18.22 0.42
CA PRO A 325 -21.71 -17.36 1.29
C PRO A 325 -20.41 -16.84 0.69
N ILE A 326 -19.84 -17.51 -0.31
CA ILE A 326 -18.66 -17.03 -1.05
C ILE A 326 -19.02 -15.88 -1.99
N GLU A 327 -20.24 -15.87 -2.53
CA GLU A 327 -20.68 -14.90 -3.56
C GLU A 327 -21.35 -13.65 -2.98
N THR A 328 -21.76 -13.67 -1.71
CA THR A 328 -22.35 -12.52 -1.02
C THR A 328 -21.50 -12.07 0.15
N GLY A 329 -21.35 -10.76 0.36
CA GLY A 329 -20.71 -10.14 1.51
C GLY A 329 -21.67 -9.79 2.66
N ARG A 330 -22.99 -10.06 2.51
CA ARG A 330 -23.99 -9.78 3.54
C ARG A 330 -23.65 -10.43 4.88
N PHE A 331 -24.02 -9.76 5.97
CA PHE A 331 -23.77 -10.17 7.36
C PHE A 331 -22.30 -10.24 7.79
N ARG A 332 -21.40 -9.69 6.96
CA ARG A 332 -19.99 -9.45 7.30
C ARG A 332 -19.49 -8.21 6.58
N ALA A 333 -18.29 -7.76 6.93
CA ALA A 333 -17.65 -6.61 6.30
C ALA A 333 -16.23 -6.97 5.86
N ALA A 334 -16.09 -8.01 5.03
CA ALA A 334 -14.79 -8.45 4.55
C ALA A 334 -14.13 -7.35 3.72
N ALA A 335 -13.05 -6.75 4.22
CA ALA A 335 -12.32 -5.72 3.49
C ALA A 335 -11.74 -6.33 2.21
N LEU A 336 -12.03 -5.75 1.05
CA LEU A 336 -11.42 -6.18 -0.20
C LEU A 336 -9.90 -5.95 -0.12
N SER A 337 -9.14 -6.78 -0.81
CA SER A 337 -7.69 -6.69 -0.91
C SER A 337 -7.25 -6.78 -2.36
N HIS A 338 -5.99 -6.47 -2.64
CA HIS A 338 -5.34 -6.85 -3.88
C HIS A 338 -3.92 -7.35 -3.62
N ALA A 339 -3.43 -8.18 -4.55
CA ALA A 339 -2.06 -8.67 -4.57
C ALA A 339 -1.55 -8.65 -6.01
N ALA A 340 -0.36 -8.07 -6.20
CA ALA A 340 0.32 -8.04 -7.49
C ALA A 340 1.55 -8.94 -7.46
N VAL A 341 1.59 -9.91 -8.38
CA VAL A 341 2.79 -10.72 -8.60
C VAL A 341 3.76 -9.93 -9.47
N VAL A 342 4.93 -9.56 -8.94
CA VAL A 342 6.01 -8.99 -9.73
C VAL A 342 6.90 -10.12 -10.25
N MET A 343 6.84 -10.39 -11.55
CA MET A 343 7.65 -11.41 -12.25
C MET A 343 8.76 -10.75 -13.06
N LEU A 344 10.01 -11.01 -12.72
CA LEU A 344 11.20 -10.43 -13.34
C LEU A 344 11.91 -11.44 -14.23
N ALA A 345 12.06 -11.15 -15.52
CA ALA A 345 12.82 -12.00 -16.43
C ALA A 345 14.30 -12.05 -16.04
N THR A 346 14.94 -13.19 -16.25
CA THR A 346 16.31 -13.43 -15.78
C THR A 346 17.32 -13.59 -16.92
N GLY A 347 16.85 -13.47 -18.17
CA GLY A 347 17.66 -13.52 -19.39
C GLY A 347 17.96 -14.92 -19.94
N ASP A 348 17.69 -15.98 -19.17
CA ASP A 348 17.82 -17.40 -19.55
C ASP A 348 16.45 -18.08 -19.83
N GLY A 349 15.42 -17.26 -20.06
CA GLY A 349 14.04 -17.73 -20.26
C GLY A 349 13.31 -18.11 -18.96
N SER A 350 13.93 -17.88 -17.80
CA SER A 350 13.34 -18.12 -16.49
C SER A 350 12.84 -16.79 -15.86
N TYR A 351 12.19 -16.86 -14.70
CA TYR A 351 11.64 -15.70 -14.00
C TYR A 351 11.89 -15.76 -12.49
N ASP A 352 12.12 -14.61 -11.86
CA ASP A 352 12.07 -14.46 -10.40
C ASP A 352 10.72 -13.82 -10.01
N ILE A 353 10.02 -14.38 -9.04
CA ILE A 353 8.88 -13.72 -8.37
C ILE A 353 9.40 -12.98 -7.13
N LEU A 354 9.06 -11.70 -6.96
CA LEU A 354 9.26 -10.99 -5.70
C LEU A 354 8.32 -11.56 -4.63
N LEU A 355 8.91 -12.24 -3.64
CA LEU A 355 8.20 -13.03 -2.65
C LEU A 355 8.88 -12.95 -1.26
N PRO A 356 8.93 -11.76 -0.65
CA PRO A 356 9.52 -11.57 0.68
C PRO A 356 8.73 -12.25 1.80
N GLU A 357 9.40 -12.48 2.93
CA GLU A 357 8.79 -12.91 4.18
C GLU A 357 8.13 -11.73 4.91
N ARG A 358 6.93 -11.94 5.44
CA ARG A 358 6.22 -10.92 6.22
C ARG A 358 6.83 -10.77 7.61
N SER A 359 6.92 -9.52 8.07
CA SER A 359 7.41 -9.12 9.38
C SER A 359 6.69 -9.85 10.53
N ALA A 360 7.39 -10.02 11.65
CA ALA A 360 6.82 -10.52 12.89
C ALA A 360 5.73 -9.61 13.48
N ASP A 361 5.72 -8.33 13.08
CA ASP A 361 4.86 -7.30 13.66
C ASP A 361 3.49 -7.19 12.98
N VAL A 362 3.25 -7.92 11.89
CA VAL A 362 1.94 -7.96 11.22
C VAL A 362 0.96 -8.87 11.97
N ALA A 363 -0.32 -8.50 12.02
CA ALA A 363 -1.32 -9.23 12.82
C ALA A 363 -1.67 -10.63 12.25
N PHE A 364 -1.61 -10.76 10.92
CA PHE A 364 -2.07 -11.94 10.18
C PHE A 364 -0.91 -12.54 9.37
N HIS A 365 -0.73 -13.85 9.50
CA HIS A 365 0.30 -14.62 8.79
C HIS A 365 1.73 -14.04 8.92
N ALA A 366 2.11 -13.57 10.11
CA ALA A 366 3.49 -13.17 10.40
C ALA A 366 4.47 -14.32 10.08
N GLY A 367 5.60 -14.04 9.43
CA GLY A 367 6.59 -15.04 9.02
C GLY A 367 6.19 -15.88 7.79
N PHE A 368 4.98 -15.74 7.25
CA PHE A 368 4.64 -16.32 5.95
C PHE A 368 5.19 -15.42 4.84
N ARG A 369 5.44 -15.99 3.65
CA ARG A 369 5.79 -15.19 2.47
C ARG A 369 4.55 -14.60 1.82
N HIS A 370 4.72 -13.42 1.25
CA HIS A 370 3.68 -12.72 0.47
C HIS A 370 4.28 -12.11 -0.78
N VAL A 371 3.46 -11.89 -1.80
CA VAL A 371 3.84 -11.08 -2.96
C VAL A 371 3.79 -9.60 -2.60
N ALA A 372 4.65 -8.78 -3.22
CA ALA A 372 4.67 -7.33 -3.05
C ALA A 372 4.64 -6.66 -4.45
N PRO A 373 3.78 -5.64 -4.68
CA PRO A 373 2.92 -5.01 -3.69
C PRO A 373 1.63 -5.79 -3.41
N SER A 374 1.10 -5.67 -2.20
CA SER A 374 -0.19 -6.18 -1.78
C SER A 374 -0.79 -5.32 -0.67
N GLY A 375 -2.10 -5.30 -0.53
CA GLY A 375 -2.71 -4.52 0.53
C GLY A 375 -4.23 -4.54 0.53
N ILE A 376 -4.82 -3.92 1.55
CA ILE A 376 -6.27 -3.70 1.59
C ILE A 376 -6.65 -2.74 0.45
N PHE A 377 -7.68 -3.09 -0.31
CA PHE A 377 -8.29 -2.21 -1.28
C PHE A 377 -9.16 -1.20 -0.50
N ALA A 378 -8.57 -0.03 -0.28
CA ALA A 378 -9.10 0.98 0.62
C ALA A 378 -8.94 2.37 0.00
N PRO A 379 -9.85 3.30 0.30
CA PRO A 379 -9.56 4.69 0.07
C PRO A 379 -8.43 5.14 0.98
N PHE A 380 -7.76 6.22 0.58
CA PHE A 380 -6.66 6.79 1.37
C PHE A 380 -7.07 7.09 2.83
N ASN A 381 -8.24 7.72 3.03
CA ASN A 381 -8.86 7.87 4.35
C ASN A 381 -10.39 8.07 4.21
N ALA A 382 -11.08 8.17 5.35
CA ALA A 382 -12.52 8.37 5.39
C ALA A 382 -13.00 9.74 4.84
N ARG A 383 -12.20 10.80 5.00
CA ARG A 383 -12.54 12.17 4.56
C ARG A 383 -12.51 12.29 3.04
N VAL A 384 -11.53 11.65 2.40
CA VAL A 384 -11.34 11.70 0.94
C VAL A 384 -12.55 11.18 0.21
N VAL A 385 -13.24 10.16 0.72
CA VAL A 385 -14.42 9.57 0.06
C VAL A 385 -15.76 10.23 0.40
N SER A 386 -15.73 11.39 1.06
CA SER A 386 -16.94 12.15 1.41
C SER A 386 -17.73 12.63 0.19
N SER A 387 -17.04 13.02 -0.90
CA SER A 387 -17.68 13.43 -2.16
C SER A 387 -17.81 12.28 -3.16
N ALA A 388 -18.84 12.33 -4.03
CA ALA A 388 -19.02 11.33 -5.08
C ALA A 388 -17.92 11.35 -6.17
N LYS A 389 -17.24 12.48 -6.38
CA LYS A 389 -16.14 12.60 -7.34
C LYS A 389 -14.90 11.89 -6.81
N SER A 390 -14.45 12.26 -5.62
CA SER A 390 -13.27 11.68 -4.97
C SER A 390 -13.47 10.21 -4.63
N ARG A 391 -14.68 9.80 -4.21
CA ARG A 391 -14.99 8.38 -3.98
C ARG A 391 -14.83 7.51 -5.22
N ARG A 392 -15.24 8.01 -6.40
CA ARG A 392 -15.01 7.30 -7.67
C ARG A 392 -13.53 7.24 -8.04
N ALA A 393 -12.76 8.28 -7.72
CA ALA A 393 -11.33 8.30 -7.97
C ALA A 393 -10.57 7.30 -7.07
N GLU A 394 -10.97 7.18 -5.80
CA GLU A 394 -10.38 6.24 -4.84
C GLU A 394 -10.80 4.79 -5.06
N PHE A 395 -12.00 4.54 -5.60
CA PHE A 395 -12.45 3.20 -5.98
C PHE A 395 -11.84 2.81 -7.34
N SER A 396 -10.51 2.71 -7.37
CA SER A 396 -9.69 2.36 -8.55
C SER A 396 -8.59 1.38 -8.13
N VAL A 397 -8.59 0.21 -8.77
CA VAL A 397 -7.57 -0.82 -8.55
C VAL A 397 -6.19 -0.30 -8.90
N LEU A 398 -6.08 0.42 -10.02
CA LEU A 398 -4.81 0.96 -10.48
C LEU A 398 -4.23 1.98 -9.50
N ARG A 399 -5.08 2.88 -8.98
CA ARG A 399 -4.68 3.86 -7.97
C ARG A 399 -4.22 3.18 -6.68
N ASN A 400 -4.95 2.16 -6.21
CA ASN A 400 -4.56 1.42 -5.03
C ASN A 400 -3.25 0.65 -5.24
N PHE A 401 -3.06 0.03 -6.42
CA PHE A 401 -1.80 -0.61 -6.79
C PHE A 401 -0.63 0.38 -6.76
N TYR A 402 -0.78 1.59 -7.32
CA TYR A 402 0.26 2.62 -7.26
C TYR A 402 0.58 3.06 -5.83
N ARG A 403 -0.43 3.12 -4.96
CA ARG A 403 -0.22 3.43 -3.55
C ARG A 403 0.62 2.34 -2.88
N GLU A 404 0.24 1.08 -2.98
CA GLU A 404 1.04 -0.01 -2.40
C GLU A 404 2.41 -0.14 -3.07
N TRP A 405 2.52 0.15 -4.36
CA TRP A 405 3.80 0.16 -5.08
C TRP A 405 4.80 1.10 -4.39
N VAL A 406 4.36 2.32 -4.03
CA VAL A 406 5.25 3.28 -3.36
C VAL A 406 5.43 2.97 -1.88
N GLU A 407 4.38 2.55 -1.17
CA GLU A 407 4.44 2.22 0.25
C GLU A 407 5.33 1.00 0.50
N GLU A 408 5.04 -0.11 -0.20
CA GLU A 408 5.66 -1.39 0.09
C GLU A 408 7.02 -1.57 -0.57
N LEU A 409 7.30 -0.97 -1.74
CA LEU A 409 8.58 -1.19 -2.45
C LEU A 409 9.59 -0.05 -2.30
N PHE A 410 9.17 1.10 -1.74
CA PHE A 410 10.04 2.26 -1.53
C PHE A 410 9.91 2.86 -0.12
N ASP A 411 9.36 2.09 0.83
CA ASP A 411 9.22 2.43 2.26
C ASP A 411 8.67 3.84 2.49
N ALA A 412 7.68 4.23 1.67
CA ALA A 412 7.25 5.61 1.56
C ALA A 412 6.16 5.96 2.58
N GLU A 413 6.57 6.14 3.84
CA GLU A 413 5.65 6.34 4.97
C GLU A 413 4.61 7.47 4.76
N ALA A 414 4.92 8.46 3.91
CA ALA A 414 4.01 9.56 3.59
C ALA A 414 2.73 9.14 2.85
N TYR A 415 2.67 7.90 2.36
CA TYR A 415 1.47 7.33 1.74
C TYR A 415 0.67 6.47 2.74
N GLU A 416 1.25 6.09 3.89
CA GLU A 416 0.57 5.23 4.87
C GLU A 416 -0.65 5.92 5.53
N GLY A 417 -1.81 5.29 5.41
CA GLY A 417 -3.10 5.88 5.80
C GLY A 417 -3.29 6.21 7.29
N TRP A 418 -2.52 5.60 8.21
CA TRP A 418 -2.71 5.81 9.66
C TRP A 418 -2.24 7.19 10.15
N GLN A 419 -1.27 7.80 9.48
CA GLN A 419 -0.82 9.17 9.82
C GLN A 419 -1.78 10.24 9.30
N LEU A 420 -2.72 9.86 8.44
CA LEU A 420 -3.43 10.76 7.53
C LEU A 420 -4.95 10.69 7.67
N GLU A 421 -5.48 10.08 8.75
CA GLU A 421 -6.94 10.01 9.00
C GLU A 421 -7.61 11.40 8.99
N ASP A 422 -6.86 12.42 9.41
CA ASP A 422 -7.32 13.81 9.50
C ASP A 422 -6.88 14.71 8.33
N VAL A 423 -6.12 14.18 7.36
CA VAL A 423 -5.65 14.97 6.22
C VAL A 423 -6.74 15.11 5.16
N GLY A 424 -7.04 16.35 4.78
CA GLY A 424 -8.08 16.68 3.81
C GLY A 424 -7.71 16.30 2.36
N GLU A 425 -6.43 16.44 2.01
CA GLU A 425 -5.91 16.15 0.67
C GLU A 425 -4.64 15.28 0.79
N PRO A 426 -4.75 13.96 0.60
CA PRO A 426 -3.60 13.08 0.65
C PRO A 426 -2.71 13.24 -0.59
N LEU A 427 -1.47 12.76 -0.49
CA LEU A 427 -0.57 12.71 -1.63
C LEU A 427 -1.15 11.79 -2.71
N ASP A 428 -1.18 12.27 -3.95
CA ASP A 428 -1.58 11.45 -5.07
C ASP A 428 -0.44 10.47 -5.44
N PRO A 429 -0.64 9.14 -5.35
CA PRO A 429 0.40 8.18 -5.69
C PRO A 429 0.82 8.26 -7.17
N THR A 430 -0.04 8.74 -8.07
CA THR A 430 0.30 8.91 -9.49
C THR A 430 1.37 9.97 -9.74
N LEU A 431 1.58 10.88 -8.77
CA LEU A 431 2.61 11.92 -8.84
C LEU A 431 3.95 11.45 -8.25
N ALA A 432 4.01 10.24 -7.70
CA ALA A 432 5.24 9.69 -7.16
C ALA A 432 6.25 9.41 -8.30
N PRO A 433 7.54 9.79 -8.15
CA PRO A 433 8.54 9.55 -9.19
C PRO A 433 8.67 8.08 -9.61
N GLU A 434 8.47 7.15 -8.67
CA GLU A 434 8.51 5.70 -8.89
C GLU A 434 7.35 5.24 -9.76
N VAL A 435 6.16 5.82 -9.56
CA VAL A 435 4.97 5.52 -10.36
C VAL A 435 5.10 6.13 -11.75
N ALA A 436 5.63 7.35 -11.87
CA ALA A 436 5.87 7.96 -13.18
C ALA A 436 6.82 7.11 -14.05
N ARG A 437 7.91 6.59 -13.47
CA ARG A 437 8.82 5.66 -14.18
C ARG A 437 8.12 4.35 -14.55
N LEU A 438 7.35 3.78 -13.62
CA LEU A 438 6.55 2.59 -13.89
C LEU A 438 5.55 2.84 -15.05
N GLN A 439 4.83 3.96 -15.05
CA GLN A 439 3.90 4.28 -16.12
C GLN A 439 4.62 4.40 -17.47
N GLU A 440 5.78 5.05 -17.52
CA GLU A 440 6.59 5.15 -18.75
C GLU A 440 7.05 3.77 -19.25
N ASP A 441 7.56 2.91 -18.36
CA ASP A 441 8.09 1.60 -18.71
C ASP A 441 7.01 0.59 -19.15
N PHE A 442 5.77 0.77 -18.70
CA PHE A 442 4.66 -0.15 -18.94
C PHE A 442 3.53 0.44 -19.81
N ASP A 443 3.74 1.62 -20.40
CA ASP A 443 2.82 2.22 -21.37
C ASP A 443 2.77 1.37 -22.66
N GLN A 444 1.56 0.93 -23.02
CA GLN A 444 1.31 0.11 -24.22
C GLN A 444 1.64 0.85 -25.53
N THR A 445 1.65 2.19 -25.50
CA THR A 445 2.01 3.03 -26.65
C THR A 445 3.52 3.24 -26.77
N ASN A 446 4.30 2.90 -25.73
CA ASN A 446 5.75 3.06 -25.72
C ASN A 446 6.45 1.91 -26.47
N PRO A 447 7.18 2.19 -27.58
CA PRO A 447 7.92 1.15 -28.32
C PRO A 447 9.06 0.53 -27.50
N LYS A 448 9.47 1.15 -26.39
CA LYS A 448 10.48 0.66 -25.45
C LYS A 448 9.89 0.02 -24.20
N ARG A 449 8.58 -0.31 -24.21
CA ARG A 449 7.92 -0.96 -23.07
C ARG A 449 8.74 -2.14 -22.55
N ARG A 450 8.80 -2.27 -21.22
CA ARG A 450 9.62 -3.23 -20.49
C ARG A 450 8.83 -4.45 -20.03
N GLY A 451 7.52 -4.43 -20.16
CA GLY A 451 6.64 -5.53 -19.82
C GLY A 451 5.18 -5.09 -19.80
N ASP A 452 4.35 -5.75 -18.99
CA ASP A 452 2.91 -5.47 -18.89
C ASP A 452 2.42 -5.54 -17.43
N LEU A 453 1.45 -4.68 -17.07
CA LEU A 453 0.62 -4.81 -15.86
C LEU A 453 -0.74 -5.38 -16.27
N LEU A 454 -1.12 -6.52 -15.69
CA LEU A 454 -2.26 -7.32 -16.13
C LEU A 454 -3.20 -7.67 -14.96
N TYR A 455 -4.50 -7.64 -15.20
CA TYR A 455 -5.51 -8.21 -14.32
C TYR A 455 -5.64 -9.73 -14.58
N THR A 456 -5.44 -10.53 -13.54
CA THR A 456 -5.38 -12.00 -13.68
C THR A 456 -6.63 -12.72 -13.18
N GLY A 457 -7.42 -12.09 -12.31
CA GLY A 457 -8.66 -12.63 -11.76
C GLY A 457 -8.92 -12.19 -10.32
N VAL A 458 -9.89 -12.83 -9.70
CA VAL A 458 -10.24 -12.65 -8.28
C VAL A 458 -10.02 -13.97 -7.55
N SER A 459 -9.50 -13.91 -6.33
CA SER A 459 -9.45 -15.05 -5.41
C SER A 459 -10.37 -14.81 -4.22
N VAL A 460 -10.80 -15.89 -3.56
CA VAL A 460 -11.55 -15.80 -2.28
C VAL A 460 -10.93 -16.75 -1.28
N ASN A 461 -10.32 -16.18 -0.24
CA ASN A 461 -9.76 -16.96 0.87
C ASN A 461 -10.91 -17.67 1.61
N LEU A 462 -10.96 -19.01 1.58
CA LEU A 462 -12.09 -19.74 2.18
C LEU A 462 -12.02 -19.78 3.71
N LEU A 463 -10.87 -19.41 4.29
CA LEU A 463 -10.71 -19.23 5.72
C LEU A 463 -11.43 -17.97 6.21
N THR A 464 -11.43 -16.88 5.44
CA THR A 464 -12.04 -15.60 5.87
C THR A 464 -13.27 -15.22 5.07
N LEU A 465 -13.51 -15.86 3.92
CA LEU A 465 -14.46 -15.47 2.87
C LEU A 465 -14.22 -14.06 2.34
N ARG A 466 -12.95 -13.64 2.33
CA ARG A 466 -12.48 -12.34 1.86
C ARG A 466 -11.99 -12.44 0.42
N PRO A 467 -12.58 -11.68 -0.51
CA PRO A 467 -12.09 -11.62 -1.88
C PRO A 467 -10.82 -10.76 -2.02
N GLU A 468 -10.03 -11.09 -3.02
CA GLU A 468 -8.81 -10.38 -3.36
C GLU A 468 -8.62 -10.27 -4.88
N ILE A 469 -8.31 -9.07 -5.34
CA ILE A 469 -8.03 -8.76 -6.73
C ILE A 469 -6.57 -9.14 -7.04
N CYS A 470 -6.36 -9.99 -8.04
CA CYS A 470 -5.02 -10.49 -8.37
C CYS A 470 -4.48 -9.84 -9.64
N LEU A 471 -3.31 -9.23 -9.54
CA LEU A 471 -2.59 -8.57 -10.63
C LEU A 471 -1.27 -9.30 -10.94
N LEU A 472 -0.75 -9.08 -12.14
CA LEU A 472 0.58 -9.51 -12.58
C LEU A 472 1.30 -8.31 -13.19
N LEU A 473 2.44 -7.92 -12.61
CA LEU A 473 3.42 -7.08 -13.26
C LEU A 473 4.52 -7.98 -13.81
N VAL A 474 4.53 -8.22 -15.11
CA VAL A 474 5.60 -8.98 -15.77
C VAL A 474 6.60 -8.03 -16.38
N VAL A 475 7.89 -8.23 -16.08
CA VAL A 475 9.00 -7.41 -16.56
C VAL A 475 9.91 -8.28 -17.42
N ASP A 476 9.98 -7.98 -18.71
CA ASP A 476 10.71 -8.80 -19.70
C ASP A 476 12.17 -8.34 -19.90
N ASP A 477 12.53 -7.11 -19.53
CA ASP A 477 13.93 -6.67 -19.54
C ASP A 477 14.65 -7.12 -18.25
N PRO A 478 15.60 -8.08 -18.32
CA PRO A 478 16.30 -8.58 -17.14
C PRO A 478 17.19 -7.54 -16.43
N ARG A 479 17.40 -6.38 -17.04
CA ARG A 479 18.17 -5.27 -16.45
C ARG A 479 17.28 -4.25 -15.74
N TRP A 480 15.96 -4.34 -15.89
CA TRP A 480 15.01 -3.34 -15.40
C TRP A 480 15.16 -3.08 -13.90
N LEU A 481 15.16 -4.13 -13.08
CA LEU A 481 15.23 -3.99 -11.61
C LEU A 481 16.49 -3.21 -11.19
N GLY A 482 17.64 -3.48 -11.79
CA GLY A 482 18.87 -2.76 -11.47
C GLY A 482 18.87 -1.30 -11.88
N ASN A 483 18.25 -0.99 -13.02
CA ASN A 483 18.06 0.40 -13.41
C ASN A 483 17.11 1.12 -12.45
N GLU A 484 16.04 0.44 -12.02
CA GLU A 484 15.06 1.02 -11.10
C GLU A 484 15.66 1.26 -9.71
N ILE A 485 16.41 0.30 -9.17
CA ILE A 485 17.14 0.47 -7.89
C ILE A 485 18.09 1.66 -7.95
N GLU A 486 18.86 1.81 -9.02
CA GLU A 486 19.80 2.93 -9.16
C GLU A 486 19.08 4.27 -9.35
N ALA A 487 18.00 4.31 -10.14
CA ALA A 487 17.17 5.51 -10.30
C ALA A 487 16.53 5.93 -8.97
N ALA A 488 16.01 4.97 -8.21
CA ALA A 488 15.41 5.16 -6.90
C ALA A 488 16.43 5.74 -5.88
N LYS A 489 17.67 5.23 -5.87
CA LYS A 489 18.77 5.78 -5.07
C LYS A 489 19.06 7.25 -5.44
N GLN A 490 19.09 7.59 -6.73
CA GLN A 490 19.38 8.95 -7.20
C GLN A 490 18.34 9.99 -6.75
N VAL A 491 17.07 9.59 -6.59
CA VAL A 491 16.00 10.47 -6.11
C VAL A 491 15.85 10.47 -4.58
N GLY A 492 16.71 9.75 -3.87
CA GLY A 492 16.72 9.69 -2.40
C GLY A 492 15.62 8.80 -1.80
N ARG A 493 14.98 7.94 -2.59
CA ARG A 493 13.96 6.97 -2.16
C ARG A 493 14.36 5.59 -2.67
N PRO A 494 15.32 4.91 -2.01
CA PRO A 494 15.81 3.63 -2.48
C PRO A 494 14.70 2.58 -2.50
N PHE A 495 14.79 1.64 -3.44
CA PHE A 495 13.93 0.48 -3.48
C PHE A 495 14.15 -0.35 -2.21
N ARG A 496 13.21 -0.30 -1.28
CA ARG A 496 13.28 -0.85 0.07
C ARG A 496 11.90 -1.34 0.46
N LEU A 497 11.81 -2.60 0.91
CA LEU A 497 10.56 -3.14 1.39
C LEU A 497 10.12 -2.38 2.64
N GLY A 498 8.83 -2.05 2.69
CA GLY A 498 8.20 -1.43 3.84
C GLY A 498 8.21 -2.34 5.09
N TRP A 499 7.77 -1.78 6.21
CA TRP A 499 7.74 -2.43 7.53
C TRP A 499 6.98 -3.77 7.60
N GLU A 500 6.08 -4.02 6.65
CA GLU A 500 5.31 -5.27 6.56
C GLU A 500 6.18 -6.50 6.29
N TYR A 501 7.44 -6.31 5.91
CA TYR A 501 8.37 -7.36 5.51
C TYR A 501 9.52 -7.51 6.51
N ALA A 502 10.00 -8.75 6.66
CA ALA A 502 11.01 -9.11 7.66
C ALA A 502 12.40 -8.53 7.36
N GLU A 503 12.69 -8.16 6.11
CA GLU A 503 13.91 -7.44 5.73
C GLU A 503 13.60 -6.37 4.68
N GLY A 504 13.95 -5.12 4.98
CA GLY A 504 13.72 -3.99 4.07
C GLY A 504 14.67 -3.95 2.88
N GLU A 505 15.93 -4.37 3.07
CA GLU A 505 16.94 -4.31 2.01
C GLU A 505 16.73 -5.44 1.00
N ILE A 506 16.58 -5.10 -0.28
CA ILE A 506 16.31 -6.09 -1.35
C ILE A 506 17.57 -6.45 -2.14
N GLU A 507 18.55 -5.54 -2.18
CA GLU A 507 19.76 -5.71 -2.99
C GLU A 507 20.67 -6.78 -2.39
N HIS A 508 21.10 -7.72 -3.22
CA HIS A 508 22.20 -8.61 -2.89
C HIS A 508 23.51 -7.78 -2.86
N SER A 509 24.22 -7.81 -1.73
CA SER A 509 25.50 -7.08 -1.52
C SER A 509 26.64 -7.42 -2.49
N GLN A 510 26.43 -8.30 -3.46
CA GLN A 510 27.41 -8.67 -4.47
C GLN A 510 26.99 -8.16 -5.87
N PRO A 511 27.56 -7.05 -6.36
CA PRO A 511 27.22 -6.44 -7.65
C PRO A 511 27.62 -7.28 -8.89
N LYS A 512 28.05 -8.53 -8.71
CA LYS A 512 28.48 -9.44 -9.79
C LYS A 512 27.48 -10.57 -10.08
N ALA A 513 26.35 -10.65 -9.39
CA ALA A 513 25.33 -11.64 -9.69
C ALA A 513 24.70 -11.34 -11.06
N LYS A 514 25.05 -12.15 -12.05
CA LYS A 514 24.73 -11.94 -13.47
C LYS A 514 23.26 -12.17 -13.82
N TYR A 515 22.42 -12.66 -12.89
CA TYR A 515 21.11 -13.25 -13.21
C TYR A 515 19.93 -12.88 -12.29
N SER A 516 20.13 -12.08 -11.23
CA SER A 516 19.08 -11.30 -10.53
C SER A 516 19.65 -10.60 -9.29
N GLN A 517 19.16 -9.39 -9.05
CA GLN A 517 19.59 -8.54 -7.94
C GLN A 517 18.78 -8.76 -6.65
N LEU A 518 17.70 -9.55 -6.72
CA LEU A 518 16.94 -9.93 -5.53
C LEU A 518 17.75 -10.89 -4.66
N LYS A 519 17.76 -10.63 -3.36
CA LYS A 519 18.19 -11.60 -2.34
C LYS A 519 17.46 -12.95 -2.51
N PRO A 520 18.16 -14.10 -2.38
CA PRO A 520 17.54 -15.42 -2.49
C PRO A 520 16.30 -15.62 -1.60
N GLU A 521 16.30 -15.05 -0.41
CA GLU A 521 15.23 -15.08 0.59
C GLU A 521 13.98 -14.28 0.16
N HIS A 522 14.13 -13.30 -0.73
CA HIS A 522 13.04 -12.45 -1.23
C HIS A 522 12.47 -12.92 -2.56
N ARG A 523 12.89 -14.08 -3.06
CA ARG A 523 12.45 -14.55 -4.37
C ARG A 523 12.04 -16.00 -4.40
N LEU A 524 11.18 -16.28 -5.38
CA LEU A 524 10.96 -17.62 -5.89
C LEU A 524 11.40 -17.68 -7.35
N ARG A 525 12.42 -18.49 -7.63
CA ARG A 525 12.93 -18.72 -8.99
C ARG A 525 12.07 -19.76 -9.69
N LEU A 526 11.55 -19.38 -10.86
CA LEU A 526 10.84 -20.25 -11.77
C LEU A 526 11.71 -20.57 -12.99
N GLY A 527 11.74 -21.83 -13.40
CA GLY A 527 12.41 -22.29 -14.60
C GLY A 527 11.69 -21.87 -15.90
N PRO A 528 12.25 -22.24 -17.07
CA PRO A 528 11.62 -21.98 -18.37
C PRO A 528 10.27 -22.67 -18.58
N ASP A 529 9.85 -23.59 -17.72
CA ASP A 529 8.54 -24.24 -17.72
C ASP A 529 7.56 -23.61 -16.70
N LEU A 530 7.98 -22.52 -16.05
CA LEU A 530 7.27 -21.86 -14.95
C LEU A 530 7.02 -22.78 -13.73
N GLN A 531 7.85 -23.81 -13.55
CA GLN A 531 7.94 -24.57 -12.31
C GLN A 531 9.02 -23.99 -11.41
N PRO A 532 8.91 -24.13 -10.08
CA PRO A 532 10.01 -23.80 -9.18
C PRO A 532 11.27 -24.58 -9.57
N VAL A 533 12.42 -23.91 -9.62
CA VAL A 533 13.69 -24.59 -9.91
C VAL A 533 14.03 -25.61 -8.83
N GLU A 534 14.71 -26.70 -9.22
CA GLU A 534 15.03 -27.83 -8.35
C GLU A 534 15.65 -27.39 -7.02
N GLY A 535 15.11 -27.90 -5.90
CA GLY A 535 15.48 -27.47 -4.54
C GLY A 535 14.63 -26.36 -3.94
N SER A 536 13.80 -25.67 -4.73
CA SER A 536 12.79 -24.72 -4.25
C SER A 536 11.53 -25.49 -3.85
N SER A 537 11.53 -26.17 -2.71
CA SER A 537 10.29 -26.77 -2.19
C SER A 537 9.46 -25.72 -1.49
N PHE A 538 8.17 -25.69 -1.80
CA PHE A 538 7.22 -24.80 -1.17
C PHE A 538 6.22 -25.61 -0.35
N ARG A 539 6.06 -25.32 0.95
CA ARG A 539 5.00 -25.91 1.78
C ARG A 539 3.83 -24.94 1.88
N ALA A 540 2.59 -25.41 1.84
CA ALA A 540 1.39 -24.57 1.98
C ALA A 540 1.43 -23.60 3.19
N ILE A 541 2.20 -23.93 4.23
CA ILE A 541 2.38 -23.18 5.47
C ILE A 541 3.36 -22.00 5.36
N GLU A 542 3.96 -21.79 4.18
CA GLU A 542 4.99 -20.77 3.94
C GLU A 542 4.49 -19.61 3.06
N LEU A 543 3.25 -19.65 2.57
CA LEU A 543 2.63 -18.62 1.73
C LEU A 543 1.29 -18.25 2.30
N VAL A 544 1.05 -16.95 2.35
CA VAL A 544 -0.30 -16.47 2.56
C VAL A 544 -1.19 -17.04 1.44
N PRO A 545 -2.38 -17.60 1.75
CA PRO A 545 -3.25 -18.20 0.74
C PRO A 545 -3.50 -17.29 -0.47
N ASN A 546 -3.64 -15.99 -0.23
CA ASN A 546 -3.85 -14.97 -1.24
C ASN A 546 -2.65 -14.80 -2.18
N ALA A 547 -1.42 -14.83 -1.64
CA ALA A 547 -0.20 -14.82 -2.46
C ALA A 547 -0.13 -16.07 -3.35
N ALA A 548 -0.48 -17.25 -2.84
CA ALA A 548 -0.52 -18.47 -3.63
C ALA A 548 -1.57 -18.41 -4.75
N ALA A 549 -2.76 -17.84 -4.50
CA ALA A 549 -3.76 -17.62 -5.53
C ALA A 549 -3.32 -16.61 -6.59
N ALA A 550 -2.68 -15.51 -6.19
CA ALA A 550 -2.13 -14.52 -7.10
C ALA A 550 -1.07 -15.15 -8.02
N ILE A 551 -0.15 -15.94 -7.47
CA ILE A 551 0.86 -16.71 -8.24
C ILE A 551 0.16 -17.68 -9.19
N TYR A 552 -0.80 -18.47 -8.71
CA TYR A 552 -1.54 -19.43 -9.54
C TYR A 552 -2.20 -18.76 -10.75
N LEU A 553 -2.87 -17.63 -10.54
CA LEU A 553 -3.52 -16.85 -11.61
C LEU A 553 -2.49 -16.24 -12.57
N ALA A 554 -1.41 -15.66 -12.05
CA ALA A 554 -0.32 -15.11 -12.86
C ALA A 554 0.35 -16.17 -13.75
N LEU A 555 0.57 -17.38 -13.23
CA LEU A 555 1.11 -18.51 -14.00
C LEU A 555 0.20 -18.89 -15.18
N ASN A 556 -1.12 -18.86 -15.00
CA ASN A 556 -2.06 -19.16 -16.08
C ASN A 556 -2.00 -18.10 -17.20
N VAL A 557 -1.89 -16.82 -16.83
CA VAL A 557 -1.67 -15.73 -17.80
C VAL A 557 -0.33 -15.92 -18.53
N MET A 558 0.75 -16.20 -17.80
CA MET A 558 2.09 -16.37 -18.37
C MET A 558 2.22 -17.55 -19.32
N ARG A 559 1.60 -18.70 -19.01
CA ARG A 559 1.56 -19.87 -19.92
C ARG A 559 0.89 -19.51 -21.25
N THR A 560 -0.20 -18.75 -21.19
CA THR A 560 -0.91 -18.31 -22.39
C THR A 560 -0.10 -17.27 -23.17
N ARG A 561 0.51 -16.30 -22.49
CA ARG A 561 1.38 -15.27 -23.10
C ARG A 561 2.54 -15.92 -23.87
N ARG A 562 3.18 -16.94 -23.28
CA ARG A 562 4.27 -17.69 -23.91
C ARG A 562 3.85 -18.55 -25.09
N SER A 563 2.64 -19.10 -25.10
CA SER A 563 2.15 -19.90 -26.24
C SER A 563 1.95 -19.09 -27.53
N ARG A 564 2.03 -17.75 -27.45
CA ARG A 564 1.82 -16.82 -28.57
C ARG A 564 3.10 -16.15 -29.09
N ALA A 565 4.13 -16.09 -28.26
CA ALA A 565 5.44 -15.57 -28.62
C ALA A 565 6.23 -16.66 -29.35
#